data_AF-A0A2H3CIB5-F1
#
_entry.id   AF-A0A2H3CIB5-F1
#
_cell.length_a   1.000
_cell.length_b   1.000
_cell.length_c   1.000
_cell.angle_alpha   90.00
_cell.angle_beta   90.00
_cell.angle_gamma   90.00
#
_symmetry.space_group_name_H-M   'P 1'
#
loop_
_entity.id
_entity.type
_entity.pdbx_description
1 polymer ?
#
loop_
_entity_poly.entity_id
_entity_poly.type
_entity_poly.pdbx_seq_one_letter_code
_entity_poly.pdbx_strand_id
1 'polypeptide(L)'
;VRPQSSGFWPHLMHFLWVRWLDDKLRWKSGRRQAHLPKIGFGLDTDDYAFGFLDPTMVIRGSHLLPDFVGGRTHELLQTVESTAACEDQEDDNWANYHVNIFVDRDMVMRYFGGGISHLDNNWLHQWMLWKRSYLMTRMPKRKTKN
;
A
#
# COMPACT_ATOMS: atom_id res chain seq x y z
N VAL A 1 3.58 -30.57 7.19
CA VAL A 1 4.76 -31.13 7.90
C VAL A 1 4.93 -30.32 9.18
N ARG A 2 4.71 -30.90 10.37
CA ARG A 2 5.03 -30.22 11.63
C ARG A 2 6.55 -30.36 11.85
N PRO A 3 7.27 -29.30 12.25
CA PRO A 3 8.67 -29.47 12.60
C PRO A 3 8.75 -30.24 13.91
N GLN A 4 9.37 -31.42 13.88
CA GLN A 4 9.85 -32.10 15.09
C GLN A 4 11.19 -31.48 15.44
N SER A 5 11.26 -30.73 16.54
CA SER A 5 12.53 -30.19 17.05
C SER A 5 13.28 -31.28 17.82
N SER A 6 14.38 -31.77 17.25
CA SER A 6 15.39 -32.55 17.97
C SER A 6 16.41 -31.59 18.59
N GLY A 7 16.14 -31.09 19.80
CA GLY A 7 17.09 -30.28 20.57
C GLY A 7 16.43 -29.19 21.42
N PHE A 8 16.68 -29.24 22.73
CA PHE A 8 16.07 -28.38 23.77
C PHE A 8 16.81 -27.04 23.97
N TRP A 9 17.37 -26.46 22.90
CA TRP A 9 18.05 -25.16 22.97
C TRP A 9 17.20 -24.07 22.32
N PRO A 10 16.95 -22.94 23.00
CA PRO A 10 16.25 -21.81 22.40
C PRO A 10 17.08 -21.29 21.21
N HIS A 11 16.41 -21.10 20.06
CA HIS A 11 17.02 -20.52 18.86
C HIS A 11 16.42 -19.14 18.64
N LEU A 12 17.27 -18.16 18.32
CA LEU A 12 16.83 -16.84 17.89
C LEU A 12 16.18 -16.95 16.50
N MET A 13 14.97 -16.41 16.35
CA MET A 13 14.24 -16.37 15.09
C MET A 13 13.90 -14.91 14.75
N HIS A 14 14.20 -14.51 13.52
CA HIS A 14 13.77 -13.21 12.99
C HIS A 14 12.44 -13.37 12.26
N PHE A 15 11.47 -12.53 12.61
CA PHE A 15 10.17 -12.47 11.94
C PHE A 15 9.78 -11.00 11.76
N LEU A 16 8.98 -10.72 10.75
CA LEU A 16 8.31 -9.44 10.58
C LEU A 16 6.91 -9.55 11.13
N TRP A 17 6.48 -8.57 11.90
CA TRP A 17 5.07 -8.38 12.19
C TRP A 17 4.42 -7.68 10.99
N VAL A 18 3.37 -8.29 10.44
CA VAL A 18 2.71 -7.81 9.23
C VAL A 18 1.26 -7.45 9.52
N ARG A 19 0.79 -6.45 8.79
CA ARG A 19 -0.61 -6.04 8.73
C ARG A 19 -1.10 -6.23 7.30
N TRP A 20 -2.13 -7.04 7.12
CA TRP A 20 -2.65 -7.34 5.79
C TRP A 20 -3.57 -6.22 5.30
N LEU A 21 -3.39 -5.84 4.05
CA LEU A 21 -4.20 -4.82 3.37
C LEU A 21 -4.84 -5.47 2.15
N ASP A 22 -6.09 -5.10 1.90
CA ASP A 22 -6.85 -5.62 0.76
C ASP A 22 -7.21 -4.49 -0.21
N ASP A 23 -7.46 -4.88 -1.45
CA ASP A 23 -7.96 -4.00 -2.49
C ASP A 23 -9.35 -3.48 -2.10
N LYS A 24 -9.55 -2.17 -2.25
CA LYS A 24 -10.87 -1.61 -1.94
C LYS A 24 -11.90 -1.99 -3.01
N LEU A 25 -12.93 -2.68 -2.54
CA LEU A 25 -14.09 -3.05 -3.35
C LEU A 25 -14.64 -1.82 -4.10
N ARG A 26 -14.88 -1.97 -5.40
CA ARG A 26 -15.43 -0.95 -6.31
C ARG A 26 -14.50 0.23 -6.65
N TRP A 27 -13.27 0.30 -6.13
CA TRP A 27 -12.30 1.30 -6.58
C TRP A 27 -11.69 0.91 -7.93
N LYS A 28 -11.89 1.74 -8.96
CA LYS A 28 -11.27 1.53 -10.27
C LYS A 28 -9.98 2.34 -10.36
N SER A 29 -8.85 1.63 -10.36
CA SER A 29 -7.52 2.21 -10.55
C SER A 29 -6.96 1.91 -11.95
N GLY A 30 -5.87 2.58 -12.31
CA GLY A 30 -5.10 2.26 -13.50
C GLY A 30 -5.05 3.38 -14.54
N ARG A 31 -4.41 3.06 -15.67
CA ARG A 31 -4.05 4.03 -16.71
C ARG A 31 -5.23 4.85 -17.22
N ARG A 32 -6.36 4.19 -17.48
CA ARG A 32 -7.56 4.81 -18.09
C ARG A 32 -8.26 5.75 -17.12
N GLN A 33 -8.25 5.41 -15.82
CA GLN A 33 -8.87 6.19 -14.76
C GLN A 33 -7.93 7.28 -14.24
N ALA A 34 -6.62 7.18 -14.53
CA ALA A 34 -5.57 8.04 -13.99
C ALA A 34 -5.53 8.07 -12.44
N HIS A 35 -6.10 7.05 -11.80
CA HIS A 35 -6.19 6.89 -10.36
C HIS A 35 -5.16 5.87 -9.87
N LEU A 36 -4.53 6.16 -8.74
CA LEU A 36 -3.63 5.22 -8.07
C LEU A 36 -4.44 4.03 -7.53
N PRO A 37 -3.83 2.83 -7.46
CA PRO A 37 -4.38 1.71 -6.68
C PRO A 37 -4.68 2.18 -5.26
N LYS A 38 -5.81 1.76 -4.72
CA LYS A 38 -6.27 2.11 -3.38
C LYS A 38 -6.53 0.84 -2.61
N ILE A 39 -5.87 0.74 -1.47
CA ILE A 39 -5.95 -0.39 -0.55
C ILE A 39 -6.40 0.12 0.82
N GLY A 40 -6.88 -0.78 1.67
CA GLY A 40 -7.14 -0.45 3.06
C GLY A 40 -7.35 -1.72 3.87
N PHE A 41 -7.68 -1.56 5.15
CA PHE A 41 -7.95 -2.71 5.99
C PHE A 41 -9.16 -3.48 5.46
N GLY A 42 -9.07 -4.82 5.52
CA GLY A 42 -10.21 -5.71 5.35
C GLY A 42 -11.23 -5.46 6.45
N LEU A 43 -12.44 -5.99 6.31
CA LEU A 43 -13.41 -5.97 7.41
C LEU A 43 -12.80 -6.73 8.61
N ASP A 44 -12.92 -6.15 9.80
CA ASP A 44 -12.38 -6.60 11.09
C ASP A 44 -12.87 -7.99 11.54
N THR A 45 -13.65 -8.67 10.71
CA THR A 45 -14.12 -10.04 10.90
C THR A 45 -13.14 -11.12 10.43
N ASP A 46 -11.99 -10.72 9.87
CA ASP A 46 -10.97 -11.68 9.45
C ASP A 46 -9.94 -11.88 10.58
N ASP A 47 -9.98 -13.06 11.21
CA ASP A 47 -9.07 -13.47 12.29
C ASP A 47 -7.58 -13.40 11.89
N TYR A 48 -7.27 -13.17 10.61
CA TYR A 48 -5.93 -13.08 10.05
C TYR A 48 -5.49 -11.66 9.65
N ALA A 49 -6.12 -10.60 10.16
CA ALA A 49 -5.73 -9.21 9.86
C ALA A 49 -4.26 -8.87 10.20
N PHE A 50 -3.71 -9.57 11.19
CA PHE A 50 -2.31 -9.45 11.62
C PHE A 50 -1.62 -10.81 11.62
N GLY A 51 -0.31 -10.82 11.42
CA GLY A 51 0.45 -12.07 11.46
C GLY A 51 1.95 -11.87 11.51
N PHE A 52 2.66 -12.98 11.41
CA PHE A 52 4.12 -13.01 11.29
C PHE A 52 4.52 -13.49 9.90
N LEU A 53 5.55 -12.88 9.34
CA LEU A 53 6.11 -13.23 8.04
C LEU A 53 7.61 -13.44 8.15
N ASP A 54 8.12 -14.50 7.53
CA ASP A 54 9.56 -14.70 7.36
C ASP A 54 10.14 -13.55 6.51
N PRO A 55 11.18 -12.83 6.96
CA PRO A 55 11.80 -11.75 6.19
C PRO A 55 12.22 -12.16 4.78
N THR A 56 12.57 -13.44 4.57
CA THR A 56 12.95 -13.98 3.24
C THR A 56 11.78 -14.03 2.26
N MET A 57 10.55 -13.95 2.72
CA MET A 57 9.34 -13.90 1.89
C MET A 57 9.02 -12.49 1.38
N VAL A 58 9.74 -11.46 1.83
CA VAL A 58 9.54 -10.09 1.37
C VAL A 58 10.12 -9.93 -0.02
N ILE A 59 9.24 -9.74 -1.01
CA ILE A 59 9.66 -9.53 -2.40
C ILE A 59 10.13 -8.09 -2.61
N ARG A 60 9.39 -7.11 -2.07
CA ARG A 60 9.63 -5.68 -2.31
C ARG A 60 8.87 -4.77 -1.35
N GLY A 61 9.45 -3.62 -1.02
CA GLY A 61 8.78 -2.51 -0.34
C GLY A 61 8.00 -1.59 -1.28
N SER A 62 6.88 -1.05 -0.81
CA SER A 62 6.10 -0.04 -1.54
C SER A 62 5.84 1.18 -0.65
N HIS A 63 5.68 2.34 -1.28
CA HIS A 63 5.33 3.57 -0.55
C HIS A 63 3.82 3.75 -0.58
N LEU A 64 3.21 3.77 0.60
CA LEU A 64 1.79 4.03 0.79
C LEU A 64 1.56 5.50 1.11
N LEU A 65 0.68 6.14 0.35
CA LEU A 65 0.25 7.52 0.57
C LEU A 65 -1.09 7.52 1.32
N PRO A 66 -1.22 8.26 2.43
CA PRO A 66 -2.49 8.42 3.11
C PRO A 66 -3.63 8.90 2.20
N ASP A 67 -4.83 8.34 2.35
CA ASP A 67 -6.03 8.91 1.76
C ASP A 67 -6.62 10.02 2.64
N PHE A 68 -6.17 11.25 2.39
CA PHE A 68 -6.63 12.43 3.13
C PHE A 68 -8.13 12.69 3.01
N VAL A 69 -8.79 12.23 1.96
CA VAL A 69 -10.23 12.44 1.75
C VAL A 69 -11.05 11.38 2.50
N GLY A 70 -10.55 10.14 2.50
CA GLY A 70 -11.16 9.04 3.24
C GLY A 70 -11.04 9.17 4.76
N GLY A 71 -10.17 10.06 5.24
CA GLY A 71 -9.98 10.34 6.66
C GLY A 71 -9.29 9.20 7.41
N ARG A 72 -9.23 9.38 8.72
CA ARG A 72 -8.66 8.41 9.65
C ARG A 72 -9.79 7.70 10.41
N THR A 73 -9.52 6.51 10.92
CA THR A 73 -10.48 5.66 11.60
C THR A 73 -9.82 4.89 12.72
N HIS A 74 -10.58 4.77 13.80
CA HIS A 74 -10.28 3.95 14.97
C HIS A 74 -10.98 2.58 14.91
N GLU A 75 -11.97 2.42 14.03
CA GLU A 75 -12.86 1.25 14.02
C GLU A 75 -12.17 0.01 13.44
N LEU A 76 -11.16 0.19 12.58
CA LEU A 76 -10.47 -0.91 11.90
C LEU A 76 -9.29 -1.46 12.71
N LEU A 77 -9.07 -0.94 13.92
CA LEU A 77 -7.91 -1.26 14.76
C LEU A 77 -8.29 -1.32 16.25
N GLN A 78 -9.51 -1.75 16.58
CA GLN A 78 -9.95 -1.91 17.96
C GLN A 78 -9.13 -3.00 18.64
N THR A 79 -7.94 -2.64 19.08
CA THR A 79 -7.09 -3.50 19.88
C THR A 79 -7.33 -3.10 21.32
N VAL A 80 -7.87 -4.04 22.11
CA VAL A 80 -8.23 -3.81 23.51
C VAL A 80 -6.97 -3.56 24.37
N GLU A 81 -5.78 -3.92 23.88
CA GLU A 81 -4.50 -3.78 24.55
C GLU A 81 -3.39 -3.31 23.60
N SER A 82 -2.40 -2.58 24.13
CA SER A 82 -1.21 -2.18 23.36
C SER A 82 -0.49 -3.43 22.85
N THR A 83 -0.48 -3.62 21.53
CA THR A 83 0.30 -4.68 20.90
C THR A 83 1.72 -4.17 20.65
N ALA A 84 2.71 -5.06 20.59
CA ALA A 84 4.12 -4.75 20.30
C ALA A 84 4.39 -3.96 18.99
N ALA A 85 3.35 -3.64 18.22
CA ALA A 85 3.44 -2.87 16.99
C ALA A 85 2.55 -1.61 16.98
N CYS A 86 1.94 -1.29 18.12
CA CYS A 86 1.29 -0.02 18.43
C CYS A 86 1.77 0.37 19.83
N GLU A 87 3.05 0.74 19.90
CA GLU A 87 3.73 1.13 21.15
C GLU A 87 3.14 2.43 21.71
N ASP A 88 2.72 3.31 20.79
CA ASP A 88 2.02 4.55 21.10
C ASP A 88 0.54 4.38 20.77
N GLN A 89 -0.34 4.92 21.62
CA GLN A 89 -1.80 4.97 21.49
C GLN A 89 -2.28 5.80 20.26
N GLU A 90 -1.60 5.70 19.11
CA GLU A 90 -2.10 6.18 17.83
C GLU A 90 -3.12 5.18 17.28
N ASP A 91 -4.25 5.08 17.98
CA ASP A 91 -5.41 4.31 17.53
C ASP A 91 -6.03 4.91 16.25
N ASP A 92 -5.54 6.07 15.79
CA ASP A 92 -6.05 6.79 14.62
C ASP A 92 -5.20 6.50 13.37
N ASN A 93 -5.51 5.45 12.63
CA ASN A 93 -4.87 5.18 11.34
C ASN A 93 -5.71 5.65 10.16
N TRP A 94 -5.07 5.92 9.02
CA TRP A 94 -5.80 6.23 7.79
C TRP A 94 -6.66 5.03 7.38
N ALA A 95 -7.94 5.28 7.08
CA ALA A 95 -8.86 4.21 6.69
C ALA A 95 -8.43 3.52 5.38
N ASN A 96 -7.69 4.26 4.54
CA ASN A 96 -7.22 3.80 3.25
C ASN A 96 -5.87 4.42 2.88
N TYR A 97 -5.18 3.77 1.95
CA TYR A 97 -3.93 4.22 1.38
C TYR A 97 -3.94 4.10 -0.14
N HIS A 98 -3.22 4.98 -0.80
CA HIS A 98 -2.89 4.88 -2.21
C HIS A 98 -1.50 4.29 -2.39
N VAL A 99 -1.38 3.28 -3.25
CA VAL A 99 -0.08 2.71 -3.61
C VAL A 99 0.64 3.66 -4.56
N ASN A 100 1.80 4.16 -4.15
CA ASN A 100 2.62 5.01 -5.00
C ASN A 100 3.37 4.16 -6.02
N ILE A 101 2.79 4.05 -7.22
CA ILE A 101 3.36 3.29 -8.32
C ILE A 101 4.59 3.97 -8.96
N PHE A 102 4.94 5.21 -8.56
CA PHE A 102 6.05 5.98 -9.14
C PHE A 102 7.35 5.90 -8.33
N VAL A 103 7.38 5.10 -7.26
CA VAL A 103 8.56 4.97 -6.39
C VAL A 103 9.78 4.47 -7.17
N ASP A 104 9.57 3.53 -8.09
CA ASP A 104 10.61 3.00 -8.96
C ASP A 104 10.03 2.59 -10.33
N ARG A 105 10.92 2.33 -11.30
CA ARG A 105 10.56 1.94 -12.67
C ARG A 105 9.75 0.65 -12.69
N ASP A 106 10.14 -0.33 -11.88
CA ASP A 106 9.54 -1.65 -11.89
C ASP A 106 8.11 -1.63 -11.33
N MET A 107 7.84 -0.78 -10.34
CA MET A 107 6.51 -0.52 -9.80
C MET A 107 5.61 0.10 -10.87
N VAL A 108 6.13 1.06 -11.66
CA VAL A 108 5.38 1.58 -12.82
C VAL A 108 5.09 0.43 -13.81
N MET A 109 6.10 -0.35 -14.17
CA MET A 109 5.91 -1.47 -15.12
C MET A 109 4.94 -2.54 -14.61
N ARG A 110 4.93 -2.83 -13.31
CA ARG A 110 4.01 -3.79 -12.69
C ARG A 110 2.54 -3.40 -12.86
N TYR A 111 2.23 -2.10 -12.78
CA TYR A 111 0.84 -1.62 -12.85
C TYR A 111 0.41 -1.17 -14.25
N PHE A 112 1.35 -0.78 -15.12
CA PHE A 112 1.04 -0.36 -16.48
C PHE A 112 1.33 -1.40 -17.57
N GLY A 113 2.08 -2.46 -17.24
CA GLY A 113 2.60 -3.42 -18.19
C GLY A 113 3.82 -2.91 -18.95
N GLY A 114 4.52 -3.82 -19.62
CA GLY A 114 5.78 -3.57 -20.34
C GLY A 114 6.98 -4.12 -19.58
N GLY A 115 7.62 -5.16 -20.14
CA GLY A 115 8.85 -5.71 -19.58
C GLY A 115 10.05 -4.78 -19.76
N ILE A 116 11.09 -4.95 -18.94
CA ILE A 116 12.33 -4.15 -18.91
C ILE A 116 13.12 -4.19 -20.24
N SER A 117 12.73 -5.02 -21.21
CA SER A 117 13.40 -5.18 -22.52
C SER A 117 12.61 -4.73 -23.75
N HIS A 118 11.40 -4.18 -23.63
CA HIS A 118 10.68 -3.66 -24.80
C HIS A 118 11.18 -2.26 -25.18
N LEU A 119 11.84 -2.17 -26.34
CA LEU A 119 12.54 -0.98 -26.85
C LEU A 119 11.64 0.24 -27.16
N ASP A 120 10.31 0.09 -27.16
CA ASP A 120 9.37 1.19 -27.37
C ASP A 120 8.80 1.74 -26.04
N ASN A 121 9.66 2.40 -25.25
CA ASN A 121 9.26 3.11 -24.03
C ASN A 121 8.65 4.50 -24.28
N ASN A 122 8.36 4.85 -25.54
CA ASN A 122 7.85 6.18 -25.92
C ASN A 122 6.48 6.50 -25.28
N TRP A 123 5.68 5.47 -24.99
CA TRP A 123 4.36 5.63 -24.38
C TRP A 123 4.41 6.04 -22.89
N LEU A 124 5.45 5.65 -22.13
CA LEU A 124 5.59 6.05 -20.72
C LEU A 124 5.83 7.55 -20.61
N HIS A 125 6.73 8.08 -21.44
CA HIS A 125 7.00 9.51 -21.53
C HIS A 125 5.74 10.28 -21.97
N GLN A 126 5.07 9.82 -23.03
CA GLN A 126 3.86 10.45 -23.55
C GLN A 126 2.69 10.40 -22.54
N TRP A 127 2.58 9.31 -21.78
CA TRP A 127 1.57 9.20 -20.73
C TRP A 127 1.91 10.08 -19.52
N MET A 128 3.17 10.16 -19.09
CA MET A 128 3.59 11.09 -18.03
C MET A 128 3.27 12.54 -18.39
N LEU A 129 3.55 12.94 -19.64
CA LEU A 129 3.18 14.26 -20.16
C LEU A 129 1.67 14.48 -20.18
N TRP A 130 0.89 13.48 -20.61
CA TRP A 130 -0.57 13.53 -20.57
C TRP A 130 -1.11 13.66 -19.14
N LYS A 131 -0.59 12.89 -18.18
CA LYS A 131 -0.96 12.97 -16.74
C LYS A 131 -0.67 14.35 -16.16
N ARG A 132 0.50 14.91 -16.50
CA ARG A 132 0.92 16.24 -16.05
C ARG A 132 -0.02 17.32 -16.60
N SER A 133 -0.43 17.20 -17.86
CA SER A 133 -1.45 18.07 -18.47
C SER A 133 -2.84 17.89 -17.85
N TYR A 134 -3.28 16.65 -17.63
CA TYR A 134 -4.57 16.31 -17.02
C TYR A 134 -4.69 16.80 -15.57
N LEU A 135 -3.64 16.64 -14.77
CA LEU A 135 -3.58 17.16 -13.40
C LEU A 135 -3.58 18.70 -13.40
N MET A 136 -2.86 19.34 -14.32
CA MET A 136 -2.85 20.81 -14.42
C MET A 136 -4.20 21.40 -14.84
N THR A 137 -4.98 20.69 -15.66
CA THR A 137 -6.29 21.19 -16.14
C THR A 137 -7.43 20.99 -15.13
N ARG A 138 -7.29 20.07 -14.16
CA ARG A 138 -8.30 19.83 -13.10
C ARG A 138 -7.95 20.37 -11.73
N MET A 139 -6.75 20.91 -11.52
CA MET A 139 -6.44 21.64 -10.29
C MET A 139 -7.42 22.82 -10.15
N PRO A 140 -8.21 22.91 -9.06
CA PRO A 140 -9.07 24.06 -8.85
C PRO A 140 -8.19 25.32 -8.80
N LYS A 141 -8.47 26.30 -9.67
CA LYS A 141 -7.77 27.58 -9.64
C LYS A 141 -7.93 28.15 -8.23
N ARG A 142 -6.80 28.26 -7.52
CA ARG A 142 -6.73 28.82 -6.18
C ARG A 142 -7.35 30.22 -6.24
N LYS A 143 -8.55 30.39 -5.69
CA LYS A 143 -9.17 31.72 -5.58
C LYS A 143 -8.33 32.50 -4.56
N THR A 144 -7.48 33.40 -5.04
CA THR A 144 -6.87 34.44 -4.21
C THR A 144 -8.00 35.37 -3.80
N LYS A 145 -8.33 35.39 -2.50
CA LYS A 145 -9.17 36.43 -1.93
C LYS A 145 -8.32 37.70 -1.87
N ASN A 146 -8.74 38.72 -2.61
CA ASN A 146 -8.30 40.10 -2.38
C ASN A 146 -8.99 40.63 -1.13
#